data_AF-A0A965P4T9-F1
#
_entry.id   AF-A0A965P4T9-F1
#
_cell.length_a   1.000
_cell.length_b   1.000
_cell.length_c   1.000
_cell.angle_alpha   90.00
_cell.angle_beta   90.00
_cell.angle_gamma   90.00
#
_symmetry.space_group_name_H-M   'P 1'
#
loop_
_entity.id
_entity.type
_entity.pdbx_description
1 polymer ?
#
loop_
_entity_poly.entity_id
_entity_poly.type
_entity_poly.pdbx_seq_one_letter_code
_entity_poly.pdbx_strand_id
1 'polypeptide(L)'
;MSTDLLTDEEILKSSQARSNAFIQNEQSIKDIKLRPFTAGSLLICRKVGNKLIAGGQSEDPEFDILSFLYIHAAPVAEVRSNSFSKEKFWSGVLAWADKLKITDLEEAGKLIEKIITESGLAIASPKDDGKATEASDSPN
;
A
#
# COMPACT_ATOMS: atom_id res chain seq x y z
N MET A 1 -9.45 -33.37 3.07
CA MET A 1 -9.27 -31.99 3.53
C MET A 1 -7.85 -31.90 4.08
N SER A 2 -6.93 -31.30 3.32
CA SER A 2 -5.55 -31.09 3.80
C SER A 2 -5.50 -29.73 4.47
N THR A 3 -5.35 -29.72 5.79
CA THR A 3 -4.97 -28.53 6.54
C THR A 3 -3.49 -28.30 6.31
N ASP A 4 -3.16 -27.35 5.44
CA ASP A 4 -1.81 -26.80 5.30
C ASP A 4 -1.44 -26.11 6.61
N LEU A 5 -0.72 -26.84 7.47
CA LEU A 5 -0.04 -26.28 8.63
C LEU A 5 1.30 -25.74 8.13
N LEU A 6 1.37 -24.42 7.95
CA LEU A 6 2.64 -23.72 7.74
C LEU A 6 3.64 -24.17 8.82
N THR A 7 4.83 -24.54 8.39
CA THR A 7 5.88 -25.03 9.28
C THR A 7 6.41 -23.88 10.15
N ASP A 8 6.88 -24.18 11.37
CA ASP A 8 7.38 -23.17 12.30
C ASP A 8 8.51 -22.31 11.70
N GLU A 9 9.28 -22.86 10.74
CA GLU A 9 10.29 -22.13 9.98
C GLU A 9 9.69 -21.07 9.03
N GLU A 10 8.55 -21.35 8.41
CA GLU A 10 7.84 -20.40 7.54
C GLU A 10 7.18 -19.29 8.36
N ILE A 11 6.71 -19.62 9.56
CA ILE A 11 6.20 -18.63 10.54
C ILE A 11 7.35 -17.72 11.01
N LEU A 12 8.52 -18.29 11.30
CA LEU A 12 9.68 -17.50 11.73
C LEU A 12 10.21 -16.60 10.60
N LYS A 13 10.31 -17.13 9.37
CA LYS A 13 10.73 -16.37 8.18
C LYS A 13 9.76 -15.24 7.85
N SER A 14 8.45 -15.50 7.90
CA SER A 14 7.43 -14.45 7.70
C SER A 14 7.45 -13.39 8.81
N SER A 15 7.73 -13.78 10.06
CA SER A 15 7.91 -12.87 11.19
C SER A 15 9.18 -12.00 11.07
N GLN A 16 10.30 -12.57 10.62
CA GLN A 16 11.54 -11.84 10.38
C GLN A 16 11.45 -10.89 9.18
N ALA A 17 10.82 -11.31 8.07
CA ALA A 17 10.52 -10.44 6.94
C ALA A 17 9.66 -9.24 7.38
N ARG A 18 8.62 -9.48 8.19
CA ARG A 18 7.81 -8.43 8.81
C ARG A 18 8.59 -7.54 9.79
N SER A 19 9.66 -8.01 10.42
CA SER A 19 10.42 -7.16 11.35
C SER A 19 11.39 -6.22 10.62
N ASN A 20 12.03 -6.69 9.54
CA ASN A 20 12.92 -5.87 8.71
C ASN A 20 12.16 -4.83 7.87
N ALA A 21 10.94 -5.17 7.46
CA ALA A 21 9.95 -4.30 6.84
C ALA A 21 9.71 -2.95 7.54
N PHE A 22 9.66 -2.98 8.88
CA PHE A 22 9.36 -1.80 9.68
C PHE A 22 10.60 -0.93 9.93
N ILE A 23 11.78 -1.43 9.55
CA ILE A 23 13.09 -0.78 9.70
C ILE A 23 13.66 -0.51 8.31
N GLN A 24 12.90 0.16 7.45
CA GLN A 24 13.46 0.65 6.19
C GLN A 24 14.03 2.05 6.38
N ASN A 25 15.28 2.22 5.91
CA ASN A 25 16.01 3.49 5.87
C ASN A 25 15.16 4.60 5.23
N GLU A 26 15.42 5.87 5.58
CA GLU A 26 14.79 7.04 4.95
C GLU A 26 14.75 6.85 3.42
N GLN A 27 13.56 6.73 2.86
CA GLN A 27 13.34 6.65 1.41
C GLN A 27 13.08 8.07 0.90
N SER A 28 13.36 8.33 -0.37
CA SER A 28 13.04 9.61 -0.99
C SER A 28 12.49 9.42 -2.39
N ILE A 29 11.49 10.22 -2.74
CA ILE A 29 11.06 10.42 -4.12
C ILE A 29 11.57 11.80 -4.51
N LYS A 30 12.64 11.84 -5.31
CA LYS A 30 13.37 13.08 -5.65
C LYS A 30 13.75 13.83 -4.37
N ASP A 31 13.19 15.02 -4.15
CA ASP A 31 13.45 15.87 -2.98
C ASP A 31 12.48 15.62 -1.80
N ILE A 32 11.53 14.70 -1.95
CA ILE A 32 10.52 14.38 -0.94
C ILE A 32 11.02 13.22 -0.09
N LYS A 33 11.39 13.54 1.15
CA LYS A 33 11.72 12.53 2.15
C LYS A 33 10.46 11.82 2.62
N LEU A 34 10.48 10.49 2.51
CA LEU A 34 9.49 9.59 3.05
C LEU A 34 10.00 9.03 4.37
N ARG A 35 9.16 9.16 5.41
CA ARG A 35 9.40 8.50 6.68
C ARG A 35 9.32 6.97 6.50
N PRO A 36 10.03 6.21 7.34
CA PRO A 36 9.91 4.76 7.37
C PRO A 36 8.47 4.29 7.52
N PHE A 37 8.16 3.15 6.90
CA PHE A 37 6.87 2.51 7.06
C PHE A 37 6.81 1.80 8.42
N THR A 38 6.06 2.38 9.35
CA THR A 38 5.93 1.91 10.74
C THR A 38 4.56 1.29 11.02
N ALA A 39 4.40 0.69 12.21
CA ALA A 39 3.09 0.27 12.70
C ALA A 39 2.06 1.41 12.74
N GLY A 40 2.51 2.66 13.02
CA GLY A 40 1.64 3.83 13.04
C GLY A 40 1.08 4.18 11.66
N SER A 41 1.93 4.20 10.64
CA SER A 41 1.49 4.41 9.25
C SER A 41 0.62 3.27 8.75
N LEU A 42 0.92 2.01 9.11
CA LEU A 42 0.06 0.86 8.79
C LEU A 42 -1.35 1.04 9.35
N LEU A 43 -1.49 1.44 10.61
CA LEU A 43 -2.79 1.69 11.24
C LEU A 43 -3.56 2.82 10.54
N ILE A 44 -2.85 3.89 10.15
CA ILE A 44 -3.47 5.01 9.42
C ILE A 44 -3.92 4.54 8.03
N CYS A 45 -3.09 3.83 7.26
CA CYS A 45 -3.46 3.30 5.94
C CYS A 45 -4.72 2.43 6.01
N ARG A 46 -4.81 1.53 7.00
CA ARG A 46 -6.02 0.71 7.22
C ARG A 46 -7.23 1.55 7.61
N LYS A 47 -7.05 2.52 8.51
CA LYS A 47 -8.13 3.39 9.00
C LYS A 47 -8.75 4.22 7.88
N VAL A 48 -7.94 4.74 6.97
CA VAL A 48 -8.39 5.58 5.84
C VAL A 48 -8.82 4.76 4.63
N GLY A 49 -8.69 3.43 4.69
CA GLY A 49 -9.12 2.52 3.64
C GLY A 49 -8.24 2.49 2.39
N ASN A 50 -6.97 2.89 2.51
CA ASN A 50 -6.02 2.87 1.39
C ASN A 50 -5.84 1.44 0.85
N LYS A 51 -6.18 1.21 -0.42
CA LYS A 51 -6.31 -0.15 -0.98
C LYS A 51 -4.98 -0.85 -1.19
N LEU A 52 -3.88 -0.11 -1.33
CA LEU A 52 -2.52 -0.69 -1.42
C LEU A 52 -2.17 -1.50 -0.16
N ILE A 53 -2.74 -1.13 0.99
CA ILE A 53 -2.47 -1.77 2.29
C ILE A 53 -3.68 -2.51 2.86
N ALA A 54 -4.88 -1.94 2.74
CA ALA A 54 -6.12 -2.55 3.26
C ALA A 54 -6.62 -3.68 2.35
N GLY A 55 -6.15 -3.71 1.10
CA GLY A 55 -6.53 -4.66 0.09
C GLY A 55 -7.87 -4.40 -0.59
N GLY A 56 -8.13 -5.16 -1.65
CA GLY A 56 -9.29 -5.02 -2.52
C GLY A 56 -8.98 -4.28 -3.82
N GLN A 57 -9.96 -4.24 -4.73
CA GLN A 57 -9.84 -3.45 -5.96
C GLN A 57 -9.88 -1.95 -5.63
N SER A 58 -8.98 -1.20 -6.24
CA SER A 58 -8.97 0.26 -6.13
C SER A 58 -9.84 0.87 -7.23
N GLU A 59 -10.70 1.79 -6.83
CA GLU A 59 -11.48 2.63 -7.76
C GLU A 59 -10.70 3.86 -8.24
N ASP A 60 -9.64 4.23 -7.50
CA ASP A 60 -8.78 5.39 -7.76
C ASP A 60 -7.34 5.07 -7.32
N PRO A 61 -6.58 4.31 -8.15
CA PRO A 61 -5.22 3.90 -7.83
C PRO A 61 -4.28 5.08 -7.59
N GLU A 62 -4.48 6.19 -8.31
CA GLU A 62 -3.73 7.43 -8.16
C GLU A 62 -3.95 8.03 -6.76
N PHE A 63 -5.19 8.10 -6.28
CA PHE A 63 -5.48 8.56 -4.93
C PHE A 63 -4.89 7.63 -3.86
N ASP A 64 -4.90 6.32 -4.08
CA ASP A 64 -4.27 5.37 -3.16
C ASP A 64 -2.74 5.57 -3.08
N ILE A 65 -2.08 5.83 -4.21
CA ILE A 65 -0.66 6.19 -4.25
C ILE A 65 -0.42 7.50 -3.49
N LEU A 66 -1.16 8.55 -3.83
CA LEU A 66 -1.01 9.87 -3.22
C LEU A 66 -1.29 9.86 -1.72
N SER A 67 -2.29 9.11 -1.28
CA SER A 67 -2.62 8.99 0.14
C SER A 67 -1.55 8.21 0.91
N PHE A 68 -0.94 7.19 0.30
CA PHE A 68 0.21 6.51 0.89
C PHE A 68 1.38 7.50 1.05
N LEU A 69 1.73 8.26 0.02
CA LEU A 69 2.82 9.24 0.10
C LEU A 69 2.54 10.32 1.14
N TYR A 70 1.32 10.86 1.17
CA TYR A 70 0.90 11.86 2.16
C TYR A 70 1.14 11.38 3.59
N ILE A 71 0.78 10.12 3.91
CA ILE A 71 1.01 9.52 5.24
C ILE A 71 2.49 9.51 5.63
N HIS A 72 3.38 9.36 4.65
CA HIS A 72 4.82 9.22 4.88
C HIS A 72 5.61 10.53 4.72
N ALA A 73 5.08 11.52 4.02
CA ALA A 73 5.78 12.78 3.71
C ALA A 73 5.25 13.99 4.49
N ALA A 74 3.93 14.13 4.65
CA ALA A 74 3.32 15.32 5.28
C ALA A 74 3.56 15.35 6.80
N PRO A 75 3.43 16.50 7.51
CA PRO A 75 3.65 16.55 8.96
C PRO A 75 2.83 15.52 9.75
N VAL A 76 3.47 14.78 10.67
CA VAL A 76 2.82 13.66 11.40
C VAL A 76 1.59 14.11 12.18
N ALA A 77 1.63 15.29 12.82
CA ALA A 77 0.50 15.82 13.57
C ALA A 77 -0.72 16.09 12.66
N GLU A 78 -0.48 16.60 11.46
CA GLU A 78 -1.51 16.88 10.46
C GLU A 78 -2.13 15.58 9.93
N VAL A 79 -1.31 14.62 9.52
CA VAL A 79 -1.77 13.30 9.05
C VAL A 79 -2.64 12.64 10.11
N ARG A 80 -2.19 12.62 11.37
CA ARG A 80 -2.93 12.01 12.48
C ARG A 80 -4.28 12.70 12.69
N SER A 81 -4.29 14.04 12.79
CA SER A 81 -5.52 14.81 12.95
C SER A 81 -6.51 14.55 11.81
N ASN A 82 -6.03 14.58 10.57
CA ASN A 82 -6.86 14.40 9.38
C ASN A 82 -7.39 12.97 9.24
N SER A 83 -6.64 11.95 9.67
CA SER A 83 -7.03 10.53 9.57
C SER A 83 -8.32 10.15 10.31
N PHE A 84 -8.85 11.01 11.19
CA PHE A 84 -10.11 10.78 11.90
C PHE A 84 -11.36 11.21 11.12
N SER A 85 -11.21 11.88 9.98
CA SER A 85 -12.33 12.28 9.11
C SER A 85 -11.96 12.02 7.66
N LYS A 86 -12.82 11.30 6.93
CA LYS A 86 -12.62 11.01 5.51
C LYS A 86 -12.40 12.29 4.70
N GLU A 87 -13.26 13.28 4.90
CA GLU A 87 -13.21 14.57 4.20
C GLU A 87 -11.91 15.34 4.49
N LYS A 88 -11.50 15.41 5.76
CA LYS A 88 -10.24 16.08 6.13
C LYS A 88 -9.03 15.34 5.58
N PHE A 89 -9.05 14.02 5.62
CA PHE A 89 -7.97 13.22 5.05
C PHE A 89 -7.86 13.43 3.55
N TRP A 90 -8.98 13.35 2.82
CA TRP A 90 -9.01 13.56 1.37
C TRP A 90 -8.55 14.96 0.98
N SER A 91 -9.04 15.99 1.67
CA SER A 91 -8.59 17.37 1.45
C SER A 91 -7.09 17.55 1.75
N GLY A 92 -6.57 16.90 2.80
CA GLY A 92 -5.14 16.91 3.11
C GLY A 92 -4.28 16.22 2.06
N VAL A 93 -4.73 15.08 1.53
CA VAL A 93 -4.05 14.37 0.43
C VAL A 93 -3.98 15.26 -0.81
N LEU A 94 -5.09 15.86 -1.23
CA LEU A 94 -5.13 16.73 -2.40
C LEU A 94 -4.25 17.98 -2.23
N ALA A 95 -4.37 18.68 -1.10
CA ALA A 95 -3.57 19.88 -0.82
C ALA A 95 -2.06 19.59 -0.72
N TRP A 96 -1.69 18.38 -0.31
CA TRP A 96 -0.31 17.93 -0.35
C TRP A 96 0.13 17.54 -1.77
N ALA A 97 -0.73 16.84 -2.52
CA ALA A 97 -0.48 16.37 -3.87
C ALA A 97 -0.32 17.52 -4.90
N ASP A 98 -0.95 18.68 -4.68
CA ASP A 98 -0.77 19.89 -5.50
C ASP A 98 0.71 20.35 -5.60
N LYS A 99 1.58 19.85 -4.71
CA LYS A 99 3.03 20.12 -4.70
C LYS A 99 3.82 19.20 -5.62
N LEU A 100 3.19 18.15 -6.14
CA LEU A 100 3.81 17.15 -7.01
C LEU A 100 3.57 17.47 -8.47
N LYS A 101 4.53 17.08 -9.33
CA LYS A 101 4.29 17.04 -10.77
C LYS A 101 3.67 15.69 -11.11
N ILE A 102 2.82 15.67 -12.14
CA ILE A 102 2.22 14.43 -12.63
C ILE A 102 3.27 13.38 -13.04
N THR A 103 4.43 13.83 -13.50
CA THR A 103 5.59 12.99 -13.85
C THR A 103 6.20 12.26 -12.65
N ASP A 104 5.86 12.65 -11.42
CA ASP A 104 6.42 12.06 -10.20
C ASP A 104 5.61 10.83 -9.73
N LEU A 105 4.41 10.60 -10.28
CA LEU A 105 3.51 9.51 -9.89
C LEU A 105 4.03 8.12 -10.31
N GLU A 106 4.64 7.99 -11.49
CA GLU A 106 5.12 6.67 -11.96
C GLU A 106 6.29 6.15 -11.12
N GLU A 107 7.25 7.03 -10.79
CA GLU A 107 8.37 6.71 -9.90
C GLU A 107 7.87 6.39 -8.49
N ALA A 108 6.86 7.13 -8.01
CA ALA A 108 6.23 6.87 -6.72
C ALA A 108 5.57 5.48 -6.67
N GLY A 109 4.85 5.08 -7.72
CA GLY A 109 4.22 3.76 -7.80
C GLY A 109 5.24 2.62 -7.62
N LYS A 110 6.35 2.67 -8.36
CA LYS A 110 7.44 1.67 -8.28
C LYS A 110 8.08 1.62 -6.89
N LEU A 111 8.29 2.78 -6.26
CA LEU A 111 8.85 2.83 -4.91
C LEU A 111 7.88 2.24 -3.87
N ILE A 112 6.59 2.56 -3.97
CA ILE A 112 5.57 2.05 -3.05
C ILE A 112 5.45 0.53 -3.19
N GLU A 113 5.40 0.01 -4.41
CA GLU A 113 5.39 -1.43 -4.66
C GLU A 113 6.59 -2.13 -4.00
N LYS A 114 7.79 -1.53 -4.12
CA LYS A 114 8.99 -2.01 -3.43
C LYS A 114 8.83 -1.99 -1.92
N ILE A 115 8.40 -0.88 -1.33
CA ILE A 115 8.19 -0.74 0.12
C ILE A 115 7.20 -1.80 0.62
N ILE A 116 6.08 -2.01 -0.07
CA ILE A 116 5.07 -2.97 0.37
C ILE A 116 5.57 -4.40 0.23
N THR A 117 6.21 -4.74 -0.89
CA THR A 117 6.78 -6.08 -1.13
C THR A 117 7.84 -6.42 -0.08
N GLU A 118 8.78 -5.51 0.17
CA GLU A 118 9.81 -5.67 1.18
C GLU A 118 9.22 -5.65 2.60
N SER A 119 8.02 -5.07 2.78
CA SER A 119 7.37 -5.05 4.09
C SER A 119 6.80 -6.40 4.55
N GLY A 120 6.77 -7.40 3.66
CA GLY A 120 6.13 -8.69 3.93
C GLY A 120 4.61 -8.59 4.17
N LEU A 121 4.00 -7.44 3.86
CA LEU A 121 2.56 -7.30 3.75
C LEU A 121 2.14 -7.85 2.38
N ALA A 122 1.13 -8.71 2.35
CA ALA A 122 0.54 -9.14 1.09
C ALA A 122 -0.12 -7.94 0.42
N ILE A 123 0.41 -7.52 -0.74
CA ILE A 123 -0.29 -6.61 -1.65
C ILE A 123 -1.56 -7.34 -2.08
N ALA A 124 -2.73 -6.71 -1.94
CA ALA A 124 -3.87 -7.20 -2.70
C ALA A 124 -3.61 -6.83 -4.17
N SER A 125 -3.20 -7.81 -4.97
CA SER A 125 -3.12 -7.60 -6.40
C SER A 125 -4.50 -7.19 -6.93
N PRO A 126 -4.59 -6.19 -7.83
CA PRO A 126 -5.77 -6.07 -8.66
C PRO A 126 -5.85 -7.38 -9.46
N LYS A 127 -6.84 -8.22 -9.15
CA LYS A 127 -7.13 -9.37 -9.99
C LYS A 127 -7.57 -8.82 -11.34
N ASP A 128 -6.82 -9.17 -12.37
CA ASP A 128 -7.26 -9.14 -13.76
C ASP A 128 -8.51 -10.04 -13.83
N ASP A 129 -9.67 -9.42 -14.02
CA ASP A 129 -10.93 -10.15 -14.13
C ASP A 129 -10.88 -10.96 -15.42
N GLY A 130 -10.59 -12.25 -15.22
CA GLY A 130 -10.46 -13.26 -16.27
C GLY A 130 -11.58 -13.14 -17.29
N LYS A 131 -11.20 -12.77 -18.51
CA LYS A 131 -12.06 -12.91 -19.67
C LYS A 131 -12.32 -14.41 -19.87
N ALA A 132 -13.60 -14.76 -19.81
CA ALA A 132 -14.13 -16.09 -20.01
C ALA A 132 -13.54 -16.78 -21.25
N THR A 133 -13.02 -17.99 -21.09
CA THR A 133 -12.98 -18.97 -22.17
C THR A 133 -14.00 -20.05 -21.85
N GLU A 134 -15.09 -19.98 -22.60
CA GLU A 134 -16.20 -20.90 -22.62
C GLU A 134 -15.70 -22.35 -22.77
N ALA A 135 -16.39 -23.23 -22.06
CA ALA A 135 -16.28 -24.67 -22.22
C ALA A 135 -16.51 -25.03 -23.70
N SER A 136 -15.48 -25.54 -24.36
CA SER A 136 -15.65 -26.26 -25.61
C SER A 136 -16.25 -27.63 -25.29
N ASP A 137 -17.56 -27.74 -25.47
CA ASP A 137 -18.22 -29.00 -25.77
C ASP A 137 -17.47 -29.71 -26.90
N SER A 138 -17.16 -30.99 -26.72
CA SER A 138 -16.99 -31.92 -27.83
C SER A 138 -17.36 -33.33 -27.40
N PRO A 139 -18.31 -33.97 -28.10
CA PRO A 139 -18.85 -35.27 -27.73
C PRO A 139 -18.01 -36.42 -28.30
N ASN A 140 -18.03 -37.56 -27.61
CA ASN A 140 -17.88 -38.89 -28.19
C ASN A 140 -18.74 -39.87 -27.41
#